data_AF-A0A954LGR6-F1
#
_entry.id   AF-A0A954LGR6-F1
#
_cell.length_a   1.000
_cell.length_b   1.000
_cell.length_c   1.000
_cell.angle_alpha   90.00
_cell.angle_beta   90.00
_cell.angle_gamma   90.00
#
_symmetry.space_group_name_H-M   'P 1'
#
loop_
_entity.id
_entity.type
_entity.pdbx_description
1 polymer ?
#
loop_
_entity_poly.entity_id
_entity_poly.type
_entity_poly.pdbx_seq_one_letter_code
_entity_poly.pdbx_strand_id
1 'polypeptide(L)'
;SIAAHKLIDCMRRSGRRPTVPLMLPDSRGAVREPTGGGRAASSLLRSRESTHSEASVVEQCLLELIQEFKSNGAWERLQCVELIFVLGWANKDVAVRLGISEQAVANHKFFVVARLKDAARRAKLQNVNLAGLGLE
;
A
#
# COMPACT_ATOMS: atom_id res chain seq x y z
N SER A 1 3.76 -21.76 6.28
CA SER A 1 4.05 -20.42 5.72
C SER A 1 4.87 -19.61 6.72
N ILE A 2 5.93 -18.91 6.26
CA ILE A 2 6.80 -18.05 7.08
C ILE A 2 6.01 -16.88 7.72
N ALA A 3 4.98 -16.40 7.02
CA ALA A 3 4.11 -15.32 7.48
C ALA A 3 3.33 -15.69 8.75
N ALA A 4 2.78 -16.90 8.82
CA ALA A 4 2.01 -17.37 9.98
C ALA A 4 2.86 -17.44 11.26
N HIS A 5 4.09 -17.94 11.15
CA HIS A 5 5.02 -18.00 12.29
C HIS A 5 5.46 -16.60 12.75
N LYS A 6 5.69 -15.65 11.83
CA LYS A 6 5.99 -14.26 12.18
C LYS A 6 4.78 -13.57 12.86
N LEU A 7 3.56 -13.88 12.42
CA LEU A 7 2.32 -13.38 13.02
C LEU A 7 2.15 -13.89 14.46
N ILE A 8 2.33 -15.19 14.68
CA ILE A 8 2.30 -15.82 16.00
C ILE A 8 3.38 -15.23 16.91
N ASP A 9 4.60 -15.07 16.42
CA ASP A 9 5.69 -14.51 17.23
C ASP A 9 5.47 -13.02 17.55
N CYS A 10 4.88 -12.26 16.62
CA CYS A 10 4.45 -10.88 16.88
C CYS A 10 3.37 -10.83 17.98
N MET A 11 2.31 -11.63 17.87
CA MET A 11 1.23 -11.71 18.86
C MET A 11 1.75 -12.15 20.24
N ARG A 12 2.69 -13.09 20.28
CA ARG A 12 3.35 -13.56 21.51
C ARG A 12 4.17 -12.45 22.18
N ARG A 13 4.88 -11.63 21.40
CA ARG A 13 5.64 -10.48 21.93
C ARG A 13 4.69 -9.38 22.42
N SER A 14 3.62 -9.09 21.69
CA SER A 14 2.61 -8.09 22.07
C SER A 14 1.79 -8.48 23.31
N GLY A 15 1.61 -9.78 23.54
CA GLY A 15 0.93 -10.31 24.74
C GLY A 15 1.82 -10.41 26.00
N ARG A 16 3.13 -10.19 25.90
CA ARG A 16 4.01 -10.14 27.08
C ARG A 16 3.73 -8.87 27.86
N ARG A 17 3.06 -9.01 29.00
CA ARG A 17 3.02 -7.94 30.00
C ARG A 17 4.37 -7.91 30.72
N PRO A 18 5.10 -6.77 30.75
CA PRO A 18 6.27 -6.66 31.59
C PRO A 18 5.83 -6.89 33.03
N THR A 19 6.48 -7.81 33.75
CA THR A 19 6.25 -7.99 35.19
C THR A 19 6.83 -6.76 35.88
N VAL A 20 6.02 -5.71 36.01
CA VAL A 20 6.41 -4.50 36.74
C VAL A 20 6.52 -4.91 38.21
N PRO A 21 7.69 -4.78 38.86
CA PRO A 21 7.77 -4.96 40.30
C PRO A 21 6.81 -3.97 40.95
N LEU A 22 5.91 -4.45 41.80
CA LEU A 22 5.01 -3.60 42.57
C LEU A 22 5.87 -2.78 43.54
N MET A 23 6.30 -1.57 43.15
CA MET A 23 6.92 -0.65 44.08
C MET A 23 5.87 -0.19 45.08
N LEU A 24 6.15 -0.43 46.36
CA LEU A 24 5.38 0.11 47.49
C LEU A 24 5.41 1.64 47.43
N PRO A 25 4.29 2.33 47.71
CA PRO A 25 4.24 3.77 47.60
C PRO A 25 4.97 4.40 48.78
N ASP A 26 6.04 5.14 48.52
CA ASP A 26 6.42 6.25 49.39
C ASP A 26 6.18 7.57 48.65
N SER A 27 5.15 8.25 49.14
CA SER A 27 4.92 9.69 49.17
C SER A 27 5.67 10.58 48.15
N ARG A 28 4.87 11.20 47.25
CA ARG A 28 5.16 12.42 46.45
C ARG A 28 5.76 12.24 45.05
N GLY A 29 5.02 11.56 44.18
CA GLY A 29 5.16 11.75 42.73
C GLY A 29 3.94 11.17 42.03
N ALA A 30 3.27 11.96 41.17
CA ALA A 30 2.19 11.45 40.34
C ALA A 30 2.73 10.29 39.48
N VAL A 31 2.36 9.06 39.85
CA VAL A 31 2.72 7.86 39.10
C VAL A 31 1.99 7.94 37.76
N ARG A 32 2.70 8.42 36.74
CA ARG A 32 2.18 8.41 35.37
C ARG A 32 2.31 6.98 34.88
N GLU A 33 1.17 6.29 34.83
CA GLU A 33 1.10 4.93 34.31
C GLU A 33 1.72 4.89 32.90
N PRO A 34 2.71 4.03 32.63
CA PRO A 34 3.33 3.96 31.31
C PRO A 34 2.24 3.57 30.31
N THR A 35 2.03 4.40 29.28
CA THR A 35 1.15 4.04 28.17
C THR A 35 1.61 2.70 27.61
N GLY A 36 0.76 1.68 27.65
CA GLY A 36 1.09 0.36 27.10
C GLY A 36 1.51 0.46 25.63
N GLY A 37 2.33 -0.48 25.15
CA GLY A 37 2.90 -0.49 23.80
C GLY A 37 1.89 -0.63 22.64
N GLY A 38 0.60 -0.44 22.91
CA GLY A 38 -0.42 -0.31 21.88
C GLY A 38 -0.19 0.95 21.04
N ARG A 39 -0.54 0.86 19.76
CA ARG A 39 -0.52 2.01 18.86
C ARG A 39 -1.42 3.11 19.43
N ALA A 40 -0.88 4.32 19.63
CA ALA A 40 -1.65 5.46 20.11
C ALA A 40 -2.88 5.68 19.21
N ALA A 41 -4.04 6.05 19.78
CA ALA A 41 -5.28 6.26 19.02
C ALA A 41 -5.10 7.25 17.85
N SER A 42 -4.29 8.29 18.05
CA SER A 42 -3.90 9.26 17.01
C SER A 42 -3.11 8.64 15.86
N SER A 43 -2.34 7.56 16.11
CA SER A 43 -1.60 6.84 15.06
C SER A 43 -2.49 5.93 14.21
N LEU A 44 -3.57 5.38 14.78
CA LEU A 44 -4.57 4.60 14.06
C LEU A 44 -5.43 5.51 13.18
N LEU A 45 -5.85 6.65 13.73
CA LEU A 45 -6.62 7.65 12.98
C LEU A 45 -5.79 8.24 11.83
N ARG A 46 -4.53 8.63 12.09
CA ARG A 46 -3.61 9.13 11.05
C ARG A 46 -3.36 8.09 9.95
N SER A 47 -3.30 6.80 10.30
CA SER A 47 -3.17 5.73 9.32
C SER A 47 -4.39 5.59 8.42
N ARG A 48 -5.61 5.86 8.93
CA ARG A 48 -6.82 5.86 8.11
C ARG A 48 -6.88 7.07 7.17
N GLU A 49 -6.49 8.23 7.68
CA GLU A 49 -6.42 9.47 6.90
C GLU A 49 -5.34 9.40 5.80
N SER A 50 -4.20 8.77 6.07
CA SER A 50 -3.18 8.52 5.05
C SER A 50 -3.68 7.56 3.97
N THR A 51 -4.36 6.46 4.33
CA THR A 51 -4.92 5.54 3.34
C THR A 51 -5.99 6.19 2.47
N HIS A 52 -6.85 7.05 3.03
CA HIS A 52 -7.86 7.76 2.25
C HIS A 52 -7.22 8.76 1.27
N SER A 53 -6.25 9.55 1.73
CA SER A 53 -5.54 10.49 0.86
C SER A 53 -4.70 9.78 -0.22
N GLU A 54 -4.10 8.63 0.09
CA GLU A 54 -3.44 7.77 -0.90
C GLU A 54 -4.41 7.24 -1.95
N ALA A 55 -5.57 6.73 -1.53
CA ALA A 55 -6.59 6.21 -2.43
C ALA A 55 -7.10 7.29 -3.39
N SER A 56 -7.40 8.50 -2.89
CA SER A 56 -7.87 9.61 -3.73
C SER A 56 -6.84 10.05 -4.78
N VAL A 57 -5.55 10.05 -4.44
CA VAL A 57 -4.48 10.40 -5.39
C VAL A 57 -4.33 9.35 -6.48
N VAL A 58 -4.39 8.07 -6.11
CA VAL A 58 -4.33 6.95 -7.07
C VAL A 58 -5.57 6.96 -7.97
N GLU A 59 -6.76 7.13 -7.40
CA GLU A 59 -8.03 7.21 -8.13
C GLU A 59 -7.98 8.33 -9.17
N GLN A 60 -7.63 9.55 -8.76
CA GLN A 60 -7.55 10.70 -9.66
C GLN A 60 -6.54 10.47 -10.79
N CYS A 61 -5.35 9.93 -10.47
CA CYS A 61 -4.33 9.66 -11.48
C CYS A 61 -4.76 8.58 -12.47
N LEU A 62 -5.39 7.50 -12.00
CA LEU A 62 -5.92 6.45 -12.87
C LEU A 62 -7.05 6.97 -13.75
N LEU A 63 -7.95 7.79 -13.21
CA LEU A 63 -9.03 8.41 -13.98
C LEU A 63 -8.47 9.24 -15.14
N GLU A 64 -7.49 10.11 -14.86
CA GLU A 64 -6.83 10.93 -15.87
C GLU A 64 -6.16 10.07 -16.95
N LEU A 65 -5.41 9.03 -16.58
CA LEU A 65 -4.76 8.12 -17.52
C LEU A 65 -5.76 7.37 -18.40
N ILE A 66 -6.87 6.90 -17.81
CA ILE A 66 -7.93 6.20 -18.57
C ILE A 66 -8.57 7.15 -19.58
N GLN A 67 -8.86 8.40 -19.18
CA GLN A 67 -9.42 9.40 -20.11
C GLN A 67 -8.43 9.75 -21.22
N GLU A 68 -7.14 9.92 -20.89
CA GLU A 68 -6.07 10.15 -21.86
C GLU A 68 -5.97 8.99 -22.87
N PHE A 69 -6.05 7.74 -22.41
CA PHE A 69 -6.00 6.58 -23.32
C PHE A 69 -7.23 6.51 -24.22
N LYS A 70 -8.41 6.81 -23.69
CA LYS A 70 -9.65 6.86 -24.48
C LYS A 70 -9.59 7.97 -25.54
N SER A 71 -9.16 9.18 -25.17
CA SER A 71 -9.07 10.30 -26.10
C SER A 71 -8.04 10.08 -27.20
N ASN A 72 -6.93 9.41 -26.87
CA ASN A 72 -5.84 9.14 -27.82
C ASN A 72 -6.06 7.85 -28.63
N GLY A 73 -7.16 7.13 -28.41
CA GLY A 73 -7.43 5.84 -29.07
C GLY A 73 -6.47 4.72 -28.65
N ALA A 74 -5.78 4.85 -27.52
CA ALA A 74 -4.81 3.89 -27.00
C ALA A 74 -5.50 2.69 -26.31
N TRP A 75 -6.42 2.03 -27.01
CA TRP A 75 -7.24 0.93 -26.50
C TRP A 75 -6.42 -0.29 -26.11
N GLU A 76 -5.37 -0.62 -26.88
CA GLU A 76 -4.45 -1.72 -26.56
C GLU A 76 -3.80 -1.54 -25.18
N ARG A 77 -3.32 -0.32 -24.89
CA ARG A 77 -2.72 0.01 -23.60
C ARG A 77 -3.75 -0.06 -22.47
N LEU A 78 -4.95 0.46 -22.70
CA LEU A 78 -6.03 0.42 -21.71
C LEU A 78 -6.42 -1.03 -21.35
N GLN A 79 -6.59 -1.89 -22.36
CA GLN A 79 -6.86 -3.32 -22.16
C GLN A 79 -5.70 -4.01 -21.44
N CYS A 80 -4.46 -3.75 -21.82
CA CYS A 80 -3.28 -4.30 -21.16
C CYS A 80 -3.25 -3.96 -19.67
N VAL A 81 -3.52 -2.70 -19.33
CA VAL A 81 -3.54 -2.22 -17.94
C VAL A 81 -4.69 -2.88 -17.17
N GLU A 82 -5.89 -2.98 -17.73
CA GLU A 82 -7.00 -3.66 -17.08
C GLU A 82 -6.68 -5.12 -16.74
N LEU A 83 -6.11 -5.88 -17.69
CA LEU A 83 -5.76 -7.29 -17.48
C LEU A 83 -4.70 -7.45 -16.37
N ILE A 84 -3.72 -6.56 -16.28
CA ILE A 84 -2.66 -6.63 -15.27
C ILE A 84 -3.17 -6.18 -13.89
N PHE A 85 -3.75 -4.98 -13.81
CA PHE A 85 -4.03 -4.34 -12.52
C PHE A 85 -5.37 -4.77 -11.91
N VAL A 86 -6.37 -5.04 -12.73
CA VAL A 86 -7.72 -5.39 -12.26
C VAL A 86 -7.88 -6.91 -12.16
N LEU A 87 -7.50 -7.63 -13.23
CA LEU A 87 -7.64 -9.09 -13.27
C LEU A 87 -6.42 -9.82 -12.70
N GLY A 88 -5.28 -9.15 -12.50
CA GLY A 88 -4.08 -9.76 -11.94
C GLY A 88 -3.40 -10.79 -12.85
N TRP A 89 -3.56 -10.66 -14.17
CA TRP A 89 -2.98 -11.61 -15.12
C TRP A 89 -1.46 -11.48 -15.21
N ALA A 90 -0.78 -12.60 -15.45
CA ALA A 90 0.66 -12.58 -15.69
C ALA A 90 0.98 -11.95 -17.04
N ASN A 91 2.14 -11.28 -17.15
CA ASN A 91 2.54 -10.58 -18.38
C ASN A 91 2.51 -11.47 -19.63
N LYS A 92 2.90 -12.74 -19.48
CA LYS A 92 2.88 -13.73 -20.55
C LYS A 92 1.46 -13.99 -21.08
N ASP A 93 0.49 -14.14 -20.18
CA ASP A 93 -0.90 -14.41 -20.55
C ASP A 93 -1.54 -13.19 -21.21
N VAL A 94 -1.19 -11.99 -20.74
CA VAL A 94 -1.61 -10.72 -21.35
C VAL A 94 -1.04 -10.57 -22.76
N ALA A 95 0.25 -10.86 -22.95
CA ALA A 95 0.92 -10.81 -24.24
C ALA A 95 0.25 -11.73 -25.26
N VAL A 96 -0.02 -12.98 -24.87
CA VAL A 96 -0.74 -13.95 -25.70
C VAL A 96 -2.15 -13.47 -26.01
N ARG A 97 -2.87 -12.93 -25.01
CA ARG A 97 -4.25 -12.48 -25.18
C ARG A 97 -4.40 -11.28 -26.12
N LEU A 98 -3.47 -10.34 -26.06
CA LEU A 98 -3.50 -9.11 -26.85
C LEU A 98 -2.72 -9.22 -28.17
N GLY A 99 -1.96 -10.31 -28.38
CA GLY A 99 -1.15 -10.50 -29.58
C GLY A 99 0.05 -9.56 -29.66
N ILE A 100 0.55 -9.08 -28.52
CA ILE A 100 1.70 -8.17 -28.42
C ILE A 100 2.88 -8.87 -27.74
N SER A 101 4.07 -8.27 -27.79
CA SER A 101 5.25 -8.83 -27.13
C SER A 101 5.17 -8.66 -25.60
N GLU A 102 5.76 -9.58 -24.84
CA GLU A 102 5.89 -9.45 -23.38
C GLU A 102 6.61 -8.15 -22.99
N GLN A 103 7.55 -7.68 -23.82
CA GLN A 103 8.21 -6.40 -23.63
C GLN A 103 7.26 -5.21 -23.79
N ALA A 104 6.32 -5.27 -24.75
CA ALA A 104 5.30 -4.23 -24.91
C ALA A 104 4.37 -4.16 -23.69
N VAL A 105 3.95 -5.33 -23.18
CA VAL A 105 3.19 -5.45 -21.92
C VAL A 105 3.95 -4.80 -20.76
N ALA A 106 5.24 -5.13 -20.61
CA ALA A 106 6.10 -4.57 -19.56
C ALA A 106 6.23 -3.05 -19.70
N ASN A 107 6.39 -2.53 -20.92
CA ASN A 107 6.47 -1.09 -21.19
C ASN A 107 5.17 -0.37 -20.82
N HIS A 108 4.00 -0.95 -21.14
CA HIS A 108 2.70 -0.40 -20.74
C HIS A 108 2.52 -0.39 -19.22
N LYS A 109 2.86 -1.49 -18.53
CA LYS A 109 2.87 -1.56 -17.06
C LYS A 109 3.78 -0.46 -16.48
N PHE A 110 5.02 -0.37 -16.95
CA PHE A 110 6.00 0.60 -16.45
C PHE A 110 5.53 2.04 -16.62
N PHE A 111 4.95 2.39 -17.77
CA PHE A 111 4.42 3.72 -18.03
C PHE A 111 3.37 4.13 -16.98
N VAL A 112 2.39 3.27 -16.68
CA VAL A 112 1.35 3.56 -15.69
C VAL A 112 1.92 3.64 -14.28
N VAL A 113 2.80 2.70 -13.92
CA VAL A 113 3.45 2.70 -12.60
C VAL A 113 4.29 3.96 -12.39
N ALA A 114 5.03 4.42 -13.41
CA ALA A 114 5.81 5.65 -13.35
C ALA A 114 4.92 6.87 -13.11
N ARG A 115 3.79 6.96 -13.81
CA ARG A 115 2.82 8.06 -13.65
C ARG A 115 2.19 8.07 -12.26
N LEU A 116 1.85 6.90 -11.71
CA LEU A 116 1.36 6.75 -10.34
C LEU A 116 2.43 7.18 -9.31
N LYS A 117 3.69 6.77 -9.50
CA LYS A 117 4.82 7.20 -8.65
C LYS A 117 5.00 8.72 -8.70
N ASP A 118 4.84 9.35 -9.86
CA ASP A 118 4.94 10.80 -10.02
C ASP A 118 3.77 11.55 -9.35
N ALA A 119 2.56 11.01 -9.45
CA ALA A 119 1.39 11.57 -8.77
C ALA A 119 1.53 11.47 -7.24
N ALA A 120 1.99 10.32 -6.74
CA ALA A 120 2.30 10.10 -5.33
C ALA A 120 3.34 11.10 -4.79
N ARG A 121 4.43 11.30 -5.54
CA ARG A 121 5.49 12.29 -5.19
C ARG A 121 4.93 13.71 -5.13
N ARG A 122 4.11 14.11 -6.10
CA ARG A 122 3.47 15.43 -6.14
C ARG A 122 2.50 15.66 -4.97
N ALA A 123 1.78 14.62 -4.56
CA ALA A 123 0.88 14.67 -3.41
C ALA A 123 1.60 14.62 -2.04
N LYS A 124 2.95 14.58 -2.02
CA LYS A 124 3.77 14.47 -0.80
C LYS A 124 3.46 13.24 0.05
N LEU A 125 2.93 12.18 -0.58
CA LEU A 125 2.68 10.90 0.08
C LEU A 125 4.03 10.20 0.27
N GLN A 126 4.50 10.10 1.51
CA GLN A 126 5.84 9.59 1.81
C GLN A 126 5.96 8.06 1.66
N ASN A 127 4.87 7.32 1.80
CA ASN A 127 4.87 5.85 1.85
C ASN A 127 3.70 5.23 1.07
N VAL A 128 3.54 5.56 -0.22
CA VAL A 128 2.54 4.86 -1.04
C VAL A 128 2.93 3.38 -1.13
N ASN A 129 2.09 2.51 -0.58
CA ASN A 129 2.31 1.06 -0.62
C ASN A 129 1.97 0.49 -2.01
N LEU A 130 2.82 0.77 -2.99
CA LEU A 130 2.70 0.22 -4.36
C LEU A 130 2.91 -1.30 -4.38
N ALA A 131 3.71 -1.84 -3.45
CA ALA A 131 3.90 -3.28 -3.28
C ALA A 131 2.59 -3.99 -2.91
N GLY A 132 1.74 -3.34 -2.10
CA GLY A 132 0.38 -3.82 -1.79
C GLY A 132 -0.56 -3.86 -3.00
N LEU A 133 -0.22 -3.17 -4.09
CA LEU A 133 -0.94 -3.17 -5.36
C LEU A 133 -0.31 -4.13 -6.40
N GLY A 134 0.70 -4.92 -6.01
CA GLY A 134 1.37 -5.87 -6.91
C GLY A 134 2.36 -5.23 -7.89
N LEU A 135 2.86 -4.03 -7.57
CA LEU A 135 3.70 -3.21 -8.47
C LEU A 135 5.18 -3.25 -8.09
N GLU A 136 5.75 -4.45 -8.12
CA GLU A 136 7.19 -4.66 -8.29
C GLU A 136 7.53 -4.85 -9.77
#